data_AF-A0A930BWB6-F1
#
_entry.id   AF-A0A930BWB6-F1
#
_cell.length_a   1.000
_cell.length_b   1.000
_cell.length_c   1.000
_cell.angle_alpha   90.00
_cell.angle_beta   90.00
_cell.angle_gamma   90.00
#
_symmetry.space_group_name_H-M   'P 1'
#
loop_
_entity.id
_entity.type
_entity.pdbx_description
1 polymer ?
#
loop_
_entity_poly.entity_id
_entity_poly.type
_entity_poly.pdbx_seq_one_letter_code
_entity_poly.pdbx_strand_id
1 'polypeptide(L)'
;MLTPLQKQTAQAIVNLFETSSARGDYGAVTVIPGDTGHLSFGRSQTTLGSGNLHALLQRYCSNAGARFGPRLAPWLERVEQRDTTLDHELRLHNLLRATADDPVMREMQDLFFDEGYWQPAARIAAGMGITTPLGLAVVYDSP
;
A
#
# COMPACT_ATOMS: atom_id res chain seq x y z
N MET A 1 2.15 -22.74 -11.88
CA MET A 1 1.28 -21.63 -11.42
C MET A 1 1.04 -21.81 -9.93
N LEU A 2 1.08 -20.72 -9.16
CA LEU A 2 0.70 -20.78 -7.74
C LEU A 2 -0.80 -20.89 -7.58
N THR A 3 -1.22 -21.54 -6.51
CA THR A 3 -2.61 -21.54 -6.08
C THR A 3 -2.98 -20.18 -5.45
N PRO A 4 -4.27 -19.81 -5.42
CA PRO A 4 -4.73 -18.62 -4.71
C PRO A 4 -4.29 -18.60 -3.24
N LEU A 5 -4.31 -19.76 -2.57
CA LEU A 5 -3.86 -19.88 -1.19
C LEU A 5 -2.36 -19.58 -1.05
N GLN A 6 -1.52 -20.05 -1.96
CA GLN A 6 -0.07 -19.78 -1.92
C GLN A 6 0.23 -18.28 -2.11
N LYS A 7 -0.50 -17.61 -3.00
CA LYS A 7 -0.42 -16.15 -3.15
C LYS A 7 -0.81 -15.45 -1.85
N GLN A 8 -1.95 -15.82 -1.27
CA GLN A 8 -2.43 -15.25 -0.01
C GLN A 8 -1.46 -15.49 1.15
N THR A 9 -0.81 -16.66 1.21
CA THR A 9 0.21 -16.96 2.21
C THR A 9 1.43 -16.05 2.06
N ALA A 10 1.94 -15.86 0.84
CA ALA A 10 3.07 -14.95 0.58
C ALA A 10 2.72 -13.51 0.97
N GLN A 11 1.52 -13.05 0.63
CA GLN A 11 1.00 -11.74 1.06
C GLN A 11 0.85 -11.62 2.58
N ALA A 12 0.42 -12.69 3.25
CA ALA A 12 0.28 -12.69 4.70
C ALA A 12 1.63 -12.62 5.42
N ILE A 13 2.69 -13.21 4.86
CA ILE A 13 4.05 -13.10 5.39
C ILE A 13 4.51 -11.64 5.36
N VAL A 14 4.41 -10.98 4.21
CA VAL A 14 4.77 -9.55 4.07
C VAL A 14 3.92 -8.67 4.97
N ASN A 15 2.59 -8.88 4.99
CA ASN A 15 1.69 -8.13 5.87
C ASN A 15 2.09 -8.24 7.36
N LEU A 16 2.56 -9.41 7.81
CA LEU A 16 3.03 -9.60 9.19
C LEU A 16 4.25 -8.75 9.50
N PHE A 17 5.19 -8.62 8.55
CA PHE A 17 6.36 -7.76 8.72
C PHE A 17 5.97 -6.28 8.77
N GLU A 18 5.05 -5.85 7.90
CA GLU A 18 4.67 -4.45 7.77
C GLU A 18 3.72 -3.95 8.87
N THR A 19 2.81 -4.80 9.34
CA THR A 19 1.69 -4.36 10.18
C THR A 19 1.42 -5.28 11.38
N SER A 20 2.25 -6.31 11.59
CA SER A 20 2.03 -7.34 12.63
C SER A 20 0.68 -8.07 12.51
N SER A 21 0.05 -8.04 11.33
CA SER A 21 -1.25 -8.66 11.05
C SER A 21 -1.17 -9.48 9.77
N ALA A 22 -1.62 -10.74 9.79
CA ALA A 22 -1.65 -11.59 8.60
C ALA A 22 -2.56 -11.04 7.48
N ARG A 23 -3.61 -10.29 7.84
CA ARG A 23 -4.49 -9.63 6.86
C ARG A 23 -4.02 -8.22 6.49
N GLY A 24 -3.03 -7.71 7.21
CA GLY A 24 -2.65 -6.32 7.23
C GLY A 24 -3.72 -5.40 7.82
N ASP A 25 -3.52 -4.10 7.70
CA ASP A 25 -4.46 -3.06 8.14
C ASP A 25 -4.58 -1.96 7.08
N TYR A 26 -5.71 -1.95 6.37
CA TYR A 26 -6.01 -0.95 5.32
C TYR A 26 -6.10 0.48 5.86
N GLY A 27 -6.32 0.65 7.16
CA GLY A 27 -6.41 1.95 7.84
C GLY A 27 -5.13 2.33 8.58
N ALA A 28 -4.08 1.51 8.57
CA ALA A 28 -2.85 1.82 9.29
C ALA A 28 -2.25 3.13 8.78
N VAL A 29 -2.00 4.06 9.70
CA VAL A 29 -1.34 5.34 9.44
C VAL A 29 -0.18 5.46 10.42
N THR A 30 1.03 5.54 9.87
CA THR A 30 2.28 5.46 10.64
C THR A 30 3.21 6.58 10.23
N VAL A 31 3.94 7.13 11.20
CA VAL A 31 5.08 8.03 10.98
C VAL A 31 6.19 7.52 11.87
N ILE A 32 7.34 7.16 11.28
CA ILE A 32 8.51 6.66 12.02
C ILE A 32 9.54 7.79 12.11
N PRO A 33 9.87 8.30 13.31
CA PRO A 33 10.84 9.39 13.44
C PRO A 33 12.21 9.02 12.85
N GLY A 34 12.70 9.86 11.94
CA GLY A 34 13.99 9.66 11.28
C GLY A 34 13.95 8.75 10.04
N ASP A 35 12.80 8.16 9.72
CA ASP A 35 12.60 7.40 8.48
C ASP A 35 12.30 8.35 7.30
N THR A 36 12.84 8.05 6.11
CA THR A 36 12.67 8.89 4.92
C THR A 36 11.33 8.69 4.21
N GLY A 37 10.56 7.66 4.60
CA GLY A 37 9.22 7.39 4.12
C GLY A 37 8.19 8.42 4.59
N HIS A 38 8.43 9.12 5.71
CA HIS A 38 7.49 10.07 6.31
C HIS A 38 6.12 9.41 6.57
N LEU A 39 5.01 10.10 6.35
CA LEU A 39 3.66 9.55 6.42
C LEU A 39 3.49 8.28 5.56
N SER A 40 3.22 7.16 6.22
CA SER A 40 2.92 5.85 5.63
C SER A 40 1.48 5.45 5.86
N PHE A 41 0.86 4.85 4.85
CA PHE A 41 -0.56 4.52 4.87
C PHE A 41 -0.89 3.15 4.24
N GLY A 42 -1.81 2.43 4.89
CA GLY A 42 -2.53 1.29 4.34
C GLY A 42 -1.88 -0.06 4.62
N ARG A 43 -2.51 -1.10 4.07
CA ARG A 43 -2.19 -2.50 4.32
C ARG A 43 -0.73 -2.86 4.08
N SER A 44 -0.10 -2.20 3.11
CA SER A 44 1.29 -2.41 2.70
C SER A 44 2.13 -1.12 2.85
N GLN A 45 1.68 -0.19 3.69
CA GLN A 45 2.42 1.02 4.09
C GLN A 45 3.01 1.84 2.92
N THR A 46 2.17 2.33 1.99
CA THR A 46 2.64 3.25 0.93
C THR A 46 3.07 4.57 1.56
N THR A 47 4.23 5.10 1.15
CA THR A 47 4.87 6.22 1.85
C THR A 47 4.77 7.54 1.09
N LEU A 48 4.74 8.66 1.82
CA LEU A 48 4.81 10.00 1.28
C LEU A 48 6.16 10.23 0.57
N GLY A 49 7.26 9.83 1.22
CA GLY A 49 8.62 10.04 0.70
C GLY A 49 8.90 9.37 -0.64
N SER A 50 8.32 8.19 -0.89
CA SER A 50 8.43 7.50 -2.19
C SER A 50 7.58 8.16 -3.29
N GLY A 51 6.53 8.90 -2.93
CA GLY A 51 5.49 9.37 -3.84
C GLY A 51 4.42 8.32 -4.16
N ASN A 52 4.55 7.08 -3.67
CA ASN A 52 3.53 6.04 -3.89
C ASN A 52 2.23 6.36 -3.17
N LEU A 53 2.29 7.08 -2.04
CA LEU A 53 1.09 7.59 -1.38
C LEU A 53 0.28 8.50 -2.31
N HIS A 54 0.93 9.42 -3.03
CA HIS A 54 0.25 10.26 -4.01
C HIS A 54 -0.40 9.41 -5.11
N ALA A 55 0.35 8.47 -5.69
CA ALA A 55 -0.14 7.62 -6.78
C ALA A 55 -1.39 6.80 -6.36
N LEU A 56 -1.38 6.24 -5.15
CA LEU A 56 -2.54 5.53 -4.58
C LEU A 56 -3.73 6.48 -4.38
N LEU A 57 -3.53 7.61 -3.70
CA LEU A 57 -4.62 8.55 -3.39
C LEU A 57 -5.20 9.18 -4.66
N GLN A 58 -4.38 9.47 -5.67
CA GLN A 58 -4.84 9.98 -6.96
C GLN A 58 -5.75 8.97 -7.66
N ARG A 59 -5.36 7.68 -7.70
CA ARG A 59 -6.21 6.61 -8.26
C ARG A 59 -7.54 6.50 -7.53
N TYR A 60 -7.51 6.53 -6.20
CA TYR A 60 -8.71 6.50 -5.38
C TYR A 60 -9.62 7.71 -5.63
N CYS A 61 -9.08 8.93 -5.66
CA CYS A 61 -9.86 10.15 -5.89
C CYS A 61 -10.45 10.22 -7.31
N SER A 62 -9.79 9.61 -8.29
CA SER A 62 -10.29 9.49 -9.66
C SER A 62 -11.39 8.44 -9.83
N ASN A 63 -11.63 7.59 -8.83
CA ASN A 63 -12.69 6.58 -8.87
C ASN A 63 -14.03 7.20 -8.47
N ALA A 64 -15.01 7.20 -9.38
CA ALA A 64 -16.32 7.78 -9.14
C ALA A 64 -17.10 7.14 -7.96
N GLY A 65 -16.76 5.91 -7.59
CA GLY A 65 -17.33 5.21 -6.44
C GLY A 65 -16.69 5.57 -5.09
N ALA A 66 -15.59 6.32 -5.06
CA ALA A 66 -14.85 6.64 -3.84
C ALA A 66 -15.62 7.64 -2.96
N ARG A 67 -16.18 7.15 -1.85
CA ARG A 67 -16.97 7.92 -0.89
C ARG A 67 -16.18 9.09 -0.28
N PHE A 68 -14.89 8.90 -0.06
CA PHE A 68 -14.03 9.93 0.52
C PHE A 68 -13.18 10.70 -0.52
N GLY A 69 -13.29 10.37 -1.80
CA GLY A 69 -12.52 11.01 -2.89
C GLY A 69 -12.58 12.54 -2.85
N PRO A 70 -13.77 13.17 -2.81
CA PRO A 70 -13.89 14.63 -2.74
C PRO A 70 -13.26 15.28 -1.50
N ARG A 71 -13.19 14.53 -0.38
CA ARG A 71 -12.58 15.02 0.87
C ARG A 71 -11.06 14.84 0.89
N LEU A 72 -10.55 13.85 0.16
CA LEU A 72 -9.12 13.59 -0.01
C LEU A 72 -8.48 14.47 -1.09
N ALA A 73 -9.23 14.82 -2.13
CA ALA A 73 -8.75 15.60 -3.27
C ALA A 73 -7.98 16.89 -2.90
N PRO A 74 -8.41 17.70 -1.90
CA PRO A 74 -7.66 18.90 -1.50
C PRO A 74 -6.26 18.63 -0.93
N TRP A 75 -5.97 17.40 -0.52
CA TRP A 75 -4.66 17.02 0.02
C TRP A 75 -3.69 16.54 -1.07
N LEU A 76 -4.17 16.19 -2.26
CA LEU A 76 -3.37 15.55 -3.31
C LEU A 76 -2.15 16.38 -3.70
N GLU A 77 -2.31 17.69 -3.87
CA GLU A 77 -1.20 18.59 -4.22
C GLU A 77 -0.07 18.55 -3.18
N ARG A 78 -0.42 18.60 -1.89
CA ARG A 78 0.58 18.55 -0.80
C ARG A 78 1.25 17.17 -0.71
N VAL A 79 0.49 16.10 -0.94
CA VAL A 79 1.02 14.73 -0.97
C VAL A 79 1.96 14.55 -2.18
N GLU A 80 1.62 15.12 -3.34
CA GLU A 80 2.47 15.12 -4.54
C GLU A 80 3.79 15.87 -4.31
N GLN A 81 3.71 17.03 -3.64
CA GLN A 81 4.88 17.83 -3.25
C GLN A 81 5.73 17.18 -2.15
N ARG A 82 5.30 16.03 -1.61
CA ARG A 82 5.95 15.33 -0.48
C ARG A 82 6.14 16.24 0.73
N ASP A 83 5.13 17.06 1.01
CA ASP A 83 5.13 18.01 2.12
C ASP A 83 5.22 17.27 3.47
N THR A 84 6.40 17.28 4.08
CA THR A 84 6.69 16.54 5.33
C THR A 84 5.93 17.09 6.53
N THR A 85 5.33 18.29 6.44
CA THR A 85 4.45 18.79 7.52
C THR A 85 3.17 17.94 7.66
N LEU A 86 2.84 17.12 6.65
CA LEU A 86 1.74 16.15 6.70
C LEU A 86 1.97 15.04 7.75
N ASP A 87 3.19 14.84 8.22
CA ASP A 87 3.52 13.91 9.32
C ASP A 87 2.76 14.26 10.62
N HIS A 88 2.32 15.51 10.77
CA HIS A 88 1.62 16.01 11.95
C HIS A 88 0.17 16.42 11.68
N GLU A 89 -0.33 16.22 10.46
CA GLU A 89 -1.66 16.66 10.07
C GLU A 89 -2.75 15.63 10.43
N LEU A 90 -3.26 15.74 11.66
CA LEU A 90 -4.25 14.81 12.20
C LEU A 90 -5.53 14.72 11.38
N ARG A 91 -5.93 15.78 10.67
CA ARG A 91 -7.14 15.74 9.82
C ARG A 91 -6.95 14.80 8.65
N LEU A 92 -5.78 14.86 8.00
CA LEU A 92 -5.44 13.94 6.93
C LEU A 92 -5.32 12.51 7.47
N HIS A 93 -4.64 12.31 8.59
CA HIS A 93 -4.48 10.97 9.18
C HIS A 93 -5.82 10.30 9.48
N ASN A 94 -6.74 11.04 10.10
CA ASN A 94 -8.07 10.51 10.40
C ASN A 94 -8.90 10.27 9.13
N LEU A 95 -8.74 11.09 8.10
CA LEU A 95 -9.39 10.87 6.82
C LEU A 95 -8.85 9.60 6.13
N LEU A 96 -7.53 9.38 6.14
CA LEU A 96 -6.90 8.17 5.63
C LEU A 96 -7.43 6.93 6.38
N ARG A 97 -7.47 6.95 7.71
CA ARG A 97 -8.07 5.86 8.51
C ARG A 97 -9.53 5.60 8.10
N ALA A 98 -10.32 6.65 7.96
CA ALA A 98 -11.73 6.53 7.59
C ALA A 98 -11.93 5.95 6.18
N THR A 99 -10.98 6.15 5.27
CA THR A 99 -11.07 5.56 3.92
C THR A 99 -10.97 4.03 3.95
N ALA A 100 -10.42 3.43 5.00
CA ALA A 100 -10.42 1.98 5.15
C ALA A 100 -11.82 1.37 5.31
N ASP A 101 -12.85 2.16 5.64
CA ASP A 101 -14.25 1.72 5.64
C ASP A 101 -14.88 1.77 4.23
N ASP A 102 -14.20 2.36 3.25
CA ASP A 102 -14.62 2.35 1.86
C ASP A 102 -14.07 1.11 1.13
N PRO A 103 -14.92 0.22 0.60
CA PRO A 103 -14.49 -0.91 -0.21
C PRO A 103 -13.61 -0.52 -1.39
N VAL A 104 -13.84 0.65 -2.00
CA VAL A 104 -13.04 1.15 -3.12
C VAL A 104 -11.60 1.40 -2.68
N MET A 105 -11.37 1.94 -1.48
CA MET A 105 -10.00 2.15 -0.98
C MET A 105 -9.28 0.82 -0.77
N ARG A 106 -9.96 -0.19 -0.21
CA ARG A 106 -9.37 -1.52 0.00
C ARG A 106 -8.97 -2.17 -1.32
N GLU A 107 -9.87 -2.12 -2.30
CA GLU A 107 -9.61 -2.62 -3.65
C GLU A 107 -8.44 -1.88 -4.30
N MET A 108 -8.39 -0.54 -4.20
CA MET A 108 -7.29 0.25 -4.75
C MET A 108 -5.95 -0.10 -4.10
N GLN A 109 -5.89 -0.31 -2.79
CA GLN A 109 -4.66 -0.75 -2.12
C GLN A 109 -4.21 -2.13 -2.60
N ASP A 110 -5.15 -3.09 -2.68
CA ASP A 110 -4.85 -4.45 -3.15
C ASP A 110 -4.35 -4.46 -4.59
N LEU A 111 -5.01 -3.71 -5.50
CA LEU A 111 -4.60 -3.59 -6.90
C LEU A 111 -3.25 -2.88 -7.03
N PHE A 112 -3.04 -1.79 -6.30
CA PHE A 112 -1.79 -1.04 -6.33
C PHE A 112 -0.61 -1.91 -5.93
N PHE A 113 -0.75 -2.71 -4.87
CA PHE A 113 0.30 -3.60 -4.41
C PHE A 113 0.48 -4.82 -5.33
N ASP A 114 -0.61 -5.33 -5.92
CA ASP A 114 -0.54 -6.41 -6.90
C ASP A 114 0.28 -5.99 -8.13
N GLU A 115 -0.05 -4.84 -8.71
CA GLU A 115 0.61 -4.31 -9.91
C GLU A 115 2.05 -3.88 -9.65
N GLY A 116 2.30 -3.20 -8.52
CA GLY A 116 3.59 -2.61 -8.19
C GLY A 116 4.62 -3.60 -7.66
N TYR A 117 4.18 -4.69 -7.02
CA TYR A 117 5.08 -5.56 -6.24
C TYR A 117 4.86 -7.04 -6.56
N TRP A 118 3.62 -7.53 -6.51
CA TRP A 118 3.36 -8.97 -6.71
C TRP A 118 3.64 -9.42 -8.15
N GLN A 119 3.07 -8.75 -9.15
CA GLN A 119 3.26 -9.13 -10.54
C GLN A 119 4.72 -9.00 -11.01
N PRO A 120 5.47 -7.93 -10.66
CA PRO A 120 6.91 -7.87 -10.90
C PRO A 120 7.66 -9.03 -10.26
N ALA A 121 7.42 -9.31 -8.97
CA ALA A 121 8.08 -10.42 -8.28
C ALA A 121 7.79 -11.77 -8.95
N ALA A 122 6.54 -12.01 -9.35
CA ALA A 122 6.14 -13.21 -10.08
C ALA A 122 6.87 -13.35 -11.42
N ARG A 123 7.02 -12.24 -12.17
CA ARG A 123 7.76 -12.22 -13.44
C ARG A 123 9.26 -12.46 -13.22
N ILE A 124 9.86 -11.83 -12.21
CA ILE A 124 11.29 -11.98 -11.87
C ILE A 124 11.58 -13.43 -11.47
N ALA A 125 10.79 -13.99 -10.55
CA ALA A 125 10.93 -15.37 -10.12
C ALA A 125 10.82 -16.35 -11.30
N ALA A 126 9.83 -16.15 -12.19
CA ALA A 126 9.69 -16.96 -13.38
C ALA A 126 10.91 -16.84 -14.31
N GLY A 127 11.44 -15.63 -14.51
CA GLY A 127 12.65 -15.38 -15.31
C GLY A 127 13.91 -16.02 -14.72
N MET A 128 13.98 -16.17 -13.40
CA MET A 128 15.07 -16.84 -12.68
C MET A 128 14.87 -18.37 -12.55
N GLY A 129 13.77 -18.92 -13.07
CA GLY A 129 13.44 -20.34 -12.91
C GLY A 129 13.01 -20.74 -11.48
N ILE A 130 12.67 -19.76 -10.63
CA ILE A 130 12.17 -20.00 -9.28
C ILE A 130 10.70 -20.44 -9.39
N THR A 131 10.44 -21.70 -9.05
CA THR A 131 9.12 -22.33 -9.21
C THR A 131 8.45 -22.71 -7.89
N THR A 132 9.18 -22.60 -6.77
CA THR A 132 8.64 -22.95 -5.46
C THR A 132 7.82 -21.79 -4.87
N PRO A 133 6.72 -22.07 -4.14
CA PRO A 133 5.96 -21.02 -3.45
C PRO A 133 6.80 -20.20 -2.47
N LEU A 134 7.69 -20.86 -1.73
CA LEU A 134 8.61 -20.18 -0.81
C LEU A 134 9.60 -19.28 -1.57
N GLY A 135 10.17 -19.76 -2.67
CA GLY A 135 11.08 -18.97 -3.49
C GLY A 135 10.42 -17.72 -4.05
N LEU A 136 9.16 -17.82 -4.51
CA LEU A 136 8.43 -16.62 -4.92
C LEU A 136 8.16 -15.68 -3.74
N ALA A 137 7.81 -16.20 -2.56
CA ALA A 137 7.58 -15.35 -1.39
C ALA A 137 8.84 -14.55 -1.02
N VAL A 138 10.03 -15.14 -1.15
CA VAL A 138 11.31 -14.45 -0.94
C VAL A 138 11.53 -13.34 -1.98
N VAL A 139 11.29 -13.61 -3.26
CA VAL A 139 11.41 -12.58 -4.32
C VAL A 139 10.40 -11.46 -4.10
N TYR A 140 9.20 -11.77 -3.61
CA TYR A 140 8.15 -10.80 -3.36
C TYR A 140 8.43 -9.89 -2.15
N ASP A 141 9.08 -10.42 -1.11
CA ASP A 141 9.53 -9.66 0.05
C ASP A 141 10.76 -8.79 -0.24
N SER A 142 11.41 -9.01 -1.38
CA SER A 142 12.63 -8.27 -1.75
C SER A 142 12.31 -6.88 -2.31
N PRO A 143 13.14 -5.86 -1.99
CA PRO A 143 12.99 -4.49 -2.51
C PRO A 143 13.30 -4.36 -4.01
#